data_AF-A0AAP3ETH6-F1
#
_entry.id   AF-A0AAP3ETH6-F1
#
_cell.length_a   1.000
_cell.length_b   1.000
_cell.length_c   1.000
_cell.angle_alpha   90.00
_cell.angle_beta   90.00
_cell.angle_gamma   90.00
#
_symmetry.space_group_name_H-M   'P 1'
#
loop_
_entity.id
_entity.type
_entity.pdbx_description
1 polymer ?
#
loop_
_entity_poly.entity_id
_entity_poly.type
_entity_poly.pdbx_seq_one_letter_code
_entity_poly.pdbx_strand_id
1 'polypeptide(L)'
;MNKLQENGKVVNKVATATEEKQKVKVSEANNLTKRELNSKKEELSKILSVQSAEQRIKNLDIIQKMAEKHKFLKLKRDSLNAFMVSRDGLKEKLFIMNDNGESFEISNGTIISELLDVCSKKLDDMLQESEMQILNFQI
;
A
#
# COMPACT_ATOMS: atom_id res chain seq x y z
N MET A 1 76.18 -23.82 15.33
CA MET A 1 74.70 -23.82 15.26
C MET A 1 74.16 -22.91 16.35
N ASN A 2 73.37 -21.88 16.03
CA ASN A 2 72.02 -21.66 16.58
C ASN A 2 71.55 -20.18 16.54
N LYS A 3 70.30 -20.05 16.07
CA LYS A 3 69.25 -19.14 16.59
C LYS A 3 69.21 -17.65 16.22
N LEU A 4 69.80 -17.20 15.12
CA LEU A 4 69.55 -15.82 14.62
C LEU A 4 69.07 -15.71 13.17
N GLN A 5 69.13 -16.79 12.37
CA GLN A 5 68.69 -16.76 10.97
C GLN A 5 67.27 -17.32 10.72
N GLU A 6 66.64 -17.96 11.72
CA GLU A 6 65.25 -18.43 11.58
C GLU A 6 64.21 -17.33 11.79
N ASN A 7 64.54 -16.24 12.48
CA ASN A 7 63.58 -15.16 12.73
C ASN A 7 63.44 -14.17 11.56
N GLY A 8 64.36 -14.13 10.59
CA GLY A 8 64.26 -13.22 9.43
C GLY A 8 63.27 -13.67 8.34
N LYS A 9 62.98 -14.98 8.25
CA LYS A 9 62.04 -15.54 7.25
C LYS A 9 60.58 -15.58 7.72
N VAL A 10 60.33 -15.48 9.03
CA VAL A 10 58.96 -15.54 9.58
C VAL A 10 58.29 -14.16 9.54
N VAL A 11 59.04 -13.07 9.68
CA VAL A 11 58.44 -11.70 9.66
C VAL A 11 57.92 -11.33 8.26
N ASN A 12 58.61 -11.72 7.19
CA ASN A 12 58.17 -11.42 5.82
C ASN A 12 56.94 -12.24 5.34
N LYS A 13 56.59 -13.33 6.02
CA LYS A 13 55.42 -14.17 5.67
C LYS A 13 54.15 -13.77 6.42
N VAL A 14 54.27 -12.99 7.50
CA VAL A 14 53.15 -12.51 8.32
C VAL A 14 52.69 -11.11 7.90
N ALA A 15 53.59 -10.28 7.34
CA ALA A 15 53.24 -8.97 6.79
C ALA A 15 52.33 -9.05 5.54
N THR A 16 52.53 -10.05 4.67
CA THR A 16 51.73 -10.23 3.44
C THR A 16 50.34 -10.83 3.67
N ALA A 17 50.14 -11.64 4.71
CA ALA A 17 48.83 -12.24 5.01
C ALA A 17 47.86 -11.30 5.75
N THR A 18 48.39 -10.24 6.39
CA THR A 18 47.60 -9.28 7.17
C THR A 18 47.05 -8.16 6.28
N GLU A 19 47.76 -7.80 5.22
CA GLU A 19 47.31 -6.82 4.21
C GLU A 19 46.24 -7.39 3.26
N GLU A 20 46.28 -8.68 2.93
CA GLU A 20 45.24 -9.33 2.10
C GLU A 20 43.91 -9.47 2.86
N LYS A 21 43.92 -9.81 4.16
CA LYS A 21 42.68 -9.93 4.95
C LYS A 21 41.99 -8.59 5.24
N GLN A 22 42.73 -7.47 5.26
CA GLN A 22 42.14 -6.13 5.38
C GLN A 22 41.59 -5.59 4.04
N LYS A 23 42.19 -5.94 2.89
CA LYS A 23 41.64 -5.58 1.57
C LYS A 23 40.34 -6.30 1.22
N VAL A 24 40.12 -7.53 1.72
CA VAL A 24 38.88 -8.30 1.47
C VAL A 24 37.69 -7.76 2.30
N LYS A 25 37.90 -7.37 3.56
CA LYS A 25 36.81 -6.84 4.41
C LYS A 25 36.31 -5.45 3.98
N VAL A 26 37.19 -4.60 3.45
CA VAL A 26 36.82 -3.25 2.95
C VAL A 26 36.14 -3.33 1.57
N SER A 27 36.48 -4.33 0.74
CA SER A 27 35.82 -4.53 -0.56
C SER A 27 34.43 -5.16 -0.41
N GLU A 28 34.22 -6.07 0.54
CA GLU A 28 32.90 -6.63 0.85
C GLU A 28 31.94 -5.59 1.45
N ALA A 29 32.41 -4.76 2.39
CA ALA A 29 31.60 -3.67 2.95
C ALA A 29 31.21 -2.65 1.87
N ASN A 30 32.13 -2.23 1.00
CA ASN A 30 31.83 -1.31 -0.11
C ASN A 30 30.91 -1.91 -1.17
N ASN A 31 30.96 -3.23 -1.39
CA ASN A 31 30.07 -3.92 -2.33
C ASN A 31 28.64 -4.07 -1.79
N LEU A 32 28.48 -4.22 -0.47
CA LEU A 32 27.18 -4.20 0.20
C LEU A 32 26.51 -2.83 0.09
N THR A 33 27.23 -1.74 0.39
CA THR A 33 26.71 -0.36 0.26
C THR A 33 26.38 0.02 -1.19
N LYS A 34 27.18 -0.45 -2.18
CA LYS A 34 26.88 -0.23 -3.60
C LYS A 34 25.66 -1.00 -4.10
N ARG A 35 25.41 -2.21 -3.59
CA ARG A 35 24.21 -2.99 -3.93
C ARG A 35 22.96 -2.34 -3.38
N GLU A 36 22.98 -1.87 -2.13
CA GLU A 36 21.86 -1.13 -1.53
C GLU A 36 21.60 0.20 -2.22
N LEU A 37 22.64 0.90 -2.68
CA LEU A 37 22.48 2.13 -3.45
C LEU A 37 21.91 1.87 -4.84
N ASN A 38 22.34 0.79 -5.50
CA ASN A 38 21.82 0.41 -6.82
C ASN A 38 20.37 -0.10 -6.75
N SER A 39 20.00 -0.85 -5.72
CA SER A 39 18.60 -1.28 -5.53
C SER A 39 17.69 -0.08 -5.30
N LYS A 40 18.11 0.87 -4.45
CA LYS A 40 17.38 2.14 -4.25
C LYS A 40 17.32 2.99 -5.52
N LYS A 41 18.36 2.96 -6.36
CA LYS A 41 18.39 3.68 -7.65
C LYS A 41 17.47 3.03 -8.69
N GLU A 42 17.34 1.71 -8.70
CA GLU A 42 16.38 0.99 -9.54
C GLU A 42 14.92 1.18 -9.07
N GLU A 43 14.68 1.24 -7.76
CA GLU A 43 13.38 1.60 -7.21
C GLU A 43 13.00 3.04 -7.56
N LEU A 44 13.94 4.00 -7.39
CA LEU A 44 13.72 5.37 -7.82
C LEU A 44 13.51 5.48 -9.32
N SER A 45 14.25 4.74 -10.16
CA SER A 45 14.11 4.84 -11.62
C SER A 45 12.79 4.27 -12.14
N LYS A 46 12.20 3.29 -11.44
CA LYS A 46 10.84 2.80 -11.72
C LYS A 46 9.80 3.86 -11.37
N ILE A 47 9.94 4.53 -10.23
CA ILE A 47 9.08 5.65 -9.81
C ILE A 47 9.24 6.87 -10.73
N LEU A 48 10.45 7.14 -11.21
CA LEU A 48 10.77 8.24 -12.12
C LEU A 48 10.64 7.88 -13.61
N SER A 49 10.22 6.64 -13.94
CA SER A 49 10.08 6.24 -15.34
C SER A 49 9.11 7.21 -16.00
N VAL A 50 9.63 7.97 -16.96
CA VAL A 50 8.93 9.13 -17.53
C VAL A 50 7.74 8.60 -18.32
N GLN A 51 6.58 8.52 -17.67
CA GLN A 51 5.32 8.31 -18.35
C GLN A 51 5.18 9.42 -19.39
N SER A 52 4.92 9.05 -20.66
CA SER A 52 4.72 10.03 -21.71
C SER A 52 3.61 11.02 -21.29
N ALA A 53 3.67 12.26 -21.78
CA ALA A 53 2.65 13.26 -21.44
C ALA A 53 1.22 12.75 -21.71
N GLU A 54 1.03 11.98 -22.79
CA GLU A 54 -0.23 11.33 -23.12
C GLU A 54 -0.66 10.27 -22.09
N GLN A 55 0.30 9.47 -21.61
CA GLN A 55 0.02 8.45 -20.59
C GLN A 55 -0.36 9.10 -19.26
N ARG A 56 0.31 10.18 -18.86
CA ARG A 56 -0.07 10.97 -17.67
C ARG A 56 -1.47 11.56 -17.77
N ILE A 57 -1.87 12.03 -18.95
CA ILE A 57 -3.22 12.56 -19.19
C ILE A 57 -4.27 11.44 -19.07
N LYS A 58 -4.00 10.25 -19.63
CA LYS A 58 -4.89 9.09 -19.49
C LYS A 58 -5.00 8.63 -18.03
N ASN A 59 -3.89 8.59 -17.31
CA ASN A 59 -3.86 8.26 -15.89
C ASN A 59 -4.64 9.27 -15.04
N LEU A 60 -4.62 10.54 -15.41
CA LEU A 60 -5.42 11.59 -14.76
C LEU A 60 -6.91 11.32 -14.93
N ASP A 61 -7.39 11.00 -16.14
CA ASP A 61 -8.80 10.65 -16.38
C ASP A 61 -9.23 9.40 -15.57
N ILE A 62 -8.35 8.40 -15.47
CA ILE A 62 -8.61 7.20 -14.66
C ILE A 62 -8.71 7.56 -13.17
N ILE A 63 -7.78 8.36 -12.64
CA ILE A 63 -7.84 8.82 -11.25
C ILE A 63 -9.10 9.64 -10.99
N GLN A 64 -9.51 10.47 -11.94
CA GLN A 64 -10.71 11.28 -11.80
C GLN A 64 -11.94 10.38 -11.64
N LYS A 65 -12.08 9.34 -12.47
CA LYS A 65 -13.16 8.34 -12.33
C LYS A 65 -13.09 7.59 -11.01
N MET A 66 -11.89 7.22 -10.54
CA MET A 66 -11.72 6.59 -9.23
C MET A 66 -12.13 7.52 -8.09
N ALA A 67 -11.77 8.80 -8.16
CA ALA A 67 -12.13 9.82 -7.18
C ALA A 67 -13.64 10.07 -7.17
N GLU A 68 -14.29 10.10 -8.33
CA GLU A 68 -15.75 10.21 -8.46
C GLU A 68 -16.46 9.02 -7.80
N LYS A 69 -15.99 7.79 -8.05
CA LYS A 69 -16.49 6.57 -7.38
C LYS A 69 -16.32 6.67 -5.86
N HIS A 70 -15.14 7.07 -5.39
CA HIS A 70 -14.87 7.20 -3.95
C HIS A 70 -15.80 8.25 -3.31
N LYS A 71 -15.95 9.41 -3.95
CA LYS A 71 -16.85 10.48 -3.49
C LYS A 71 -18.30 10.00 -3.44
N PHE A 72 -18.76 9.26 -4.44
CA PHE A 72 -20.11 8.70 -4.46
C PHE A 72 -20.33 7.71 -3.30
N LEU A 73 -19.40 6.79 -3.09
CA LEU A 73 -19.47 5.83 -1.97
C LEU A 73 -19.45 6.56 -0.63
N LYS A 74 -18.62 7.61 -0.49
CA LYS A 74 -18.53 8.40 0.74
C LYS A 74 -19.85 9.11 1.05
N LEU A 75 -20.46 9.74 0.04
CA LEU A 75 -21.77 10.36 0.19
C LEU A 75 -22.85 9.36 0.62
N LYS A 76 -22.86 8.15 0.05
CA LYS A 76 -23.80 7.09 0.45
C LYS A 76 -23.57 6.63 1.87
N ARG A 77 -22.31 6.48 2.28
CA ARG A 77 -21.96 6.12 3.66
C ARG A 77 -22.36 7.18 4.68
N ASP A 78 -22.13 8.46 4.34
CA ASP A 78 -22.52 9.58 5.20
C ASP A 78 -24.06 9.69 5.30
N SER A 79 -24.77 9.46 4.19
CA SER A 79 -26.24 9.38 4.18
C SER A 79 -26.76 8.23 5.06
N LEU A 80 -26.14 7.05 4.97
CA LEU A 80 -26.51 5.91 5.82
C LEU A 80 -26.24 6.22 7.30
N ASN A 81 -25.11 6.87 7.60
CA ASN A 81 -24.77 7.26 8.96
C ASN A 81 -25.77 8.27 9.53
N ALA A 82 -26.14 9.29 8.75
CA ALA A 82 -27.16 10.26 9.12
C ALA A 82 -28.50 9.57 9.40
N PHE A 83 -28.89 8.60 8.54
CA PHE A 83 -30.09 7.80 8.75
C PHE A 83 -30.04 7.02 10.08
N MET A 84 -28.95 6.30 10.34
CA MET A 84 -28.76 5.54 11.59
C MET A 84 -28.82 6.43 12.84
N VAL A 85 -28.25 7.64 12.79
CA VAL A 85 -28.30 8.59 13.92
C VAL A 85 -29.70 9.19 14.11
N SER A 86 -30.44 9.40 13.03
CA SER A 86 -31.80 9.93 13.08
C SER A 86 -32.86 8.91 13.54
N ARG A 87 -32.46 7.65 13.70
CA ARG A 87 -33.36 6.52 13.93
C ARG A 87 -33.77 6.42 15.40
N ASP A 88 -35.08 6.45 15.64
CA ASP A 88 -35.70 6.44 16.99
C ASP A 88 -36.06 5.02 17.50
N GLY A 89 -36.18 4.01 16.62
CA GLY A 89 -36.53 2.64 17.01
C GLY A 89 -38.02 2.30 17.06
N LEU A 90 -38.93 3.28 17.14
CA LEU A 90 -40.34 3.01 17.48
C LEU A 90 -41.26 2.74 16.27
N LYS A 91 -40.99 3.32 15.09
CA LYS A 91 -41.82 3.17 13.87
C LYS A 91 -40.99 3.20 12.60
N GLU A 92 -40.16 2.18 12.41
CA GLU A 92 -39.29 2.08 11.25
C GLU A 92 -39.95 1.29 10.11
N LYS A 93 -39.79 1.80 8.90
CA LYS A 93 -40.15 1.11 7.67
C LYS A 93 -39.01 1.24 6.68
N LEU A 94 -38.55 0.11 6.14
CA LEU A 94 -37.56 0.04 5.08
C LEU A 94 -38.25 -0.45 3.80
N PHE A 95 -38.05 0.27 2.71
CA PHE A 95 -38.57 -0.10 1.40
C PHE A 95 -37.41 -0.48 0.49
N ILE A 96 -37.47 -1.69 -0.08
CA ILE A 96 -36.56 -2.16 -1.13
C ILE A 96 -37.34 -2.10 -2.43
N MET A 97 -36.88 -1.33 -3.41
CA MET A 97 -37.53 -1.20 -4.71
C MET A 97 -36.61 -1.75 -5.80
N ASN A 98 -37.18 -2.49 -6.76
CA ASN A 98 -36.47 -2.94 -7.94
C ASN A 98 -36.73 -2.01 -9.14
N ASP A 99 -36.00 -2.24 -10.23
CA ASP A 99 -36.12 -1.44 -11.47
C ASP A 99 -37.49 -1.59 -12.16
N ASN A 100 -38.24 -2.65 -11.82
CA ASN A 100 -39.60 -2.88 -12.32
C ASN A 100 -40.67 -2.12 -11.51
N GLY A 101 -40.27 -1.36 -10.48
CA GLY A 101 -41.16 -0.61 -9.60
C GLY A 101 -41.86 -1.44 -8.53
N GLU A 102 -41.53 -2.73 -8.41
CA GLU A 102 -42.00 -3.55 -7.31
C GLU A 102 -41.26 -3.14 -6.03
N SER A 103 -42.00 -3.06 -4.92
CA SER A 103 -41.43 -2.70 -3.63
C SER A 103 -41.74 -3.74 -2.56
N PHE A 104 -40.75 -4.01 -1.71
CA PHE A 104 -40.84 -4.87 -0.56
C PHE A 104 -40.67 -4.02 0.70
N GLU A 105 -41.69 -4.02 1.57
CA GLU A 105 -41.70 -3.27 2.81
C GLU A 105 -41.32 -4.16 4.00
N ILE A 106 -40.38 -3.68 4.81
CA ILE A 106 -39.97 -4.29 6.07
C ILE A 106 -40.32 -3.32 7.19
N SER A 107 -41.13 -3.76 8.16
CA SER A 107 -41.53 -2.97 9.34
C SER A 107 -40.95 -3.50 10.66
N ASN A 108 -40.18 -4.59 10.62
CA ASN A 108 -39.58 -5.18 11.81
C ASN A 108 -38.24 -4.50 12.12
N GLY A 109 -38.16 -3.76 13.22
CA GLY A 109 -36.96 -3.00 13.62
C GLY A 109 -35.70 -3.85 13.82
N THR A 110 -35.82 -5.10 14.27
CA THR A 110 -34.65 -6.01 14.40
C THR A 110 -34.08 -6.34 13.04
N ILE A 111 -34.94 -6.73 12.09
CA ILE A 111 -34.52 -7.05 10.70
C ILE A 111 -33.93 -5.81 10.02
N ILE A 112 -34.53 -4.63 10.23
CA ILE A 112 -34.02 -3.37 9.71
C ILE A 112 -32.62 -3.08 10.25
N SER A 113 -32.40 -3.30 11.55
CA SER A 113 -31.07 -3.10 12.17
C SER A 113 -30.01 -3.99 11.55
N GLU A 114 -30.29 -5.29 11.41
CA GLU A 114 -29.36 -6.24 10.78
C GLU A 114 -29.04 -5.86 9.32
N LEU A 115 -30.05 -5.44 8.56
CA LEU A 115 -29.86 -4.95 7.18
C LEU A 115 -28.97 -3.70 7.14
N LEU A 116 -29.19 -2.74 8.02
CA LEU A 116 -28.38 -1.51 8.09
C LEU A 116 -26.93 -1.83 8.46
N ASP A 117 -26.69 -2.77 9.36
CA ASP A 117 -25.34 -3.22 9.74
C ASP A 117 -24.62 -3.89 8.56
N VAL A 118 -25.32 -4.76 7.82
CA VAL A 118 -24.78 -5.38 6.60
C VAL A 118 -24.45 -4.32 5.55
N CYS A 119 -25.35 -3.36 5.33
CA CYS A 119 -25.12 -2.24 4.41
C CYS A 119 -23.94 -1.38 4.84
N SER A 120 -23.81 -1.05 6.13
CA SER A 120 -22.72 -0.24 6.66
C SER A 120 -21.38 -0.95 6.44
N LYS A 121 -21.28 -2.21 6.85
CA LYS A 121 -20.07 -3.01 6.67
C LYS A 121 -19.67 -3.09 5.20
N LYS A 122 -20.64 -3.35 4.30
CA LYS A 122 -20.34 -3.47 2.87
C LYS A 122 -19.88 -2.14 2.26
N LEU A 123 -20.46 -1.02 2.68
CA LEU A 123 -20.02 0.31 2.23
C LEU A 123 -18.62 0.64 2.75
N ASP A 124 -18.30 0.27 3.99
CA ASP A 124 -16.97 0.46 4.58
C ASP A 124 -15.90 -0.37 3.82
N ASP A 125 -16.20 -1.64 3.51
CA ASP A 125 -15.32 -2.49 2.68
C ASP A 125 -15.07 -1.86 1.29
N MET A 126 -16.13 -1.39 0.62
CA MET A 126 -16.04 -0.76 -0.70
C MET A 126 -15.28 0.58 -0.67
N LEU A 127 -15.44 1.34 0.41
CA LEU A 127 -14.70 2.59 0.62
C LEU A 127 -13.21 2.33 0.81
N GLN A 128 -12.86 1.35 1.65
CA GLN A 128 -11.48 0.95 1.88
C GLN A 128 -10.83 0.42 0.59
N GLU A 129 -11.54 -0.39 -0.18
CA GLU A 129 -11.07 -0.86 -1.48
C GLU A 129 -10.82 0.31 -2.44
N SER A 130 -11.76 1.24 -2.51
CA SER A 130 -11.64 2.43 -3.35
C SER A 130 -10.50 3.36 -2.92
N GLU A 131 -10.25 3.49 -1.61
CA GLU A 131 -9.14 4.28 -1.07
C GLU A 131 -7.80 3.64 -1.41
N MET A 132 -7.67 2.32 -1.22
CA MET A 132 -6.47 1.58 -1.62
C MET A 132 -6.20 1.68 -3.12
N GLN A 133 -7.24 1.64 -3.96
CA GLN A 133 -7.10 1.82 -5.40
C GLN A 133 -6.51 3.18 -5.75
N ILE A 134 -6.96 4.25 -5.09
CA ILE A 134 -6.44 5.61 -5.32
C ILE A 134 -5.01 5.76 -4.80
N LEU A 135 -4.72 5.28 -3.59
CA LEU A 135 -3.40 5.41 -2.96
C LEU A 135 -2.30 4.66 -3.72
N ASN A 136 -2.63 3.49 -4.28
CA ASN A 136 -1.68 2.67 -5.03
C ASN A 136 -1.57 3.07 -6.51
N PHE A 137 -2.39 3.99 -7.00
CA PHE A 137 -2.37 4.39 -8.40
C PHE A 137 -1.20 5.34 -8.69
N GLN A 138 -0.36 4.96 -9.65
CA GLN A 138 0.78 5.76 -10.11
C GLN A 138 0.40 6.60 -11.35
N ILE A 139 0.62 7.92 -11.27
CA ILE A 139 0.39 8.87 -12.36
C ILE A 139 1.54 8.89 -13.36
#